data_AF-A0A2D7UVN2-F1
#
_entry.id   AF-A0A2D7UVN2-F1
#
_cell.length_a   1.000
_cell.length_b   1.000
_cell.length_c   1.000
_cell.angle_alpha   90.00
_cell.angle_beta   90.00
_cell.angle_gamma   90.00
#
_symmetry.space_group_name_H-M   'P 1'
#
loop_
_entity.id
_entity.type
_entity.pdbx_description
1 polymer ?
#
loop_
_entity_poly.entity_id
_entity_poly.type
_entity_poly.pdbx_seq_one_letter_code
_entity_poly.pdbx_strand_id
1 'polypeptide(L)'
;MGEAKFSESQDGGHSAIGELLHRYLTGLILALVVEVGADRSAKIVKSLFRRQQEERFLPGLQKLGLVGEPDAVACAKYHYLSNHLGGVSVVYVAESDDKAWVKYLPPRWIFDGAAIAGIPTEVSRAMLWGWHANNGVLLGNPCLGFVCTGQTVDAMPGLEGYYVQESEPLSPEKRLRFRFGESCPPVDVENLPTLDSDDWPAERRAKAARNYSMDYIRNLVPVISEELGPLAAQGILRRTGRKIGMQYSSVVRRKLGTDSPAEVLVGLLEAQGDVVTLDGNQVTQRTWRLMRGLEAESTPEWMDGISGLWEGVLQVLDPDIRLELSERLDSGDERFLWRLTKWGRPNSY
;
A
#
# COMPACT_ATOMS: atom_id res chain seq x y z
N MET A 1 -8.07 -34.19 2.56
CA MET A 1 -8.19 -33.70 1.16
C MET A 1 -9.05 -32.44 1.02
N GLY A 2 -9.90 -32.09 2.01
CA GLY A 2 -10.63 -30.81 2.04
C GLY A 2 -9.81 -29.62 2.55
N GLU A 3 -9.04 -29.79 3.65
CA GLU A 3 -8.25 -28.70 4.24
C GLU A 3 -7.14 -28.17 3.31
N ALA A 4 -6.47 -29.04 2.55
CA ALA A 4 -5.43 -28.63 1.60
C ALA A 4 -5.98 -27.77 0.45
N LYS A 5 -7.17 -28.11 -0.09
CA LYS A 5 -7.83 -27.30 -1.13
C LYS A 5 -8.34 -25.96 -0.58
N PHE A 6 -8.84 -25.95 0.66
CA PHE A 6 -9.26 -24.71 1.32
C PHE A 6 -8.07 -23.79 1.60
N SER A 7 -6.95 -24.29 2.12
CA SER A 7 -5.73 -23.50 2.37
C SER A 7 -5.08 -22.98 1.07
N GLU A 8 -4.98 -23.81 0.02
CA GLU A 8 -4.50 -23.37 -1.30
C GLU A 8 -5.40 -22.28 -1.93
N SER A 9 -6.72 -22.38 -1.79
CA SER A 9 -7.66 -21.36 -2.27
C SER A 9 -7.57 -20.02 -1.52
N GLN A 10 -7.34 -20.06 -0.20
CA GLN A 10 -7.19 -18.85 0.62
C GLN A 10 -5.84 -18.15 0.37
N ASP A 11 -4.76 -18.90 0.15
CA ASP A 11 -3.47 -18.34 -0.29
C ASP A 11 -3.58 -17.65 -1.65
N GLY A 12 -4.27 -18.30 -2.60
CA GLY A 12 -4.59 -17.75 -3.91
C GLY A 12 -5.37 -16.43 -3.84
N GLY A 13 -6.42 -16.39 -3.02
CA GLY A 13 -7.22 -15.19 -2.77
C GLY A 13 -6.41 -14.05 -2.16
N HIS A 14 -5.67 -14.29 -1.07
CA HIS A 14 -4.84 -13.28 -0.42
C HIS A 14 -3.80 -12.70 -1.40
N SER A 15 -3.15 -13.57 -2.16
CA SER A 15 -2.19 -13.16 -3.19
C SER A 15 -2.85 -12.34 -4.30
N ALA A 16 -4.07 -12.69 -4.72
CA ALA A 16 -4.79 -11.98 -5.78
C ALA A 16 -5.13 -10.55 -5.37
N ILE A 17 -5.77 -10.37 -4.22
CA ILE A 17 -6.17 -9.04 -3.76
C ILE A 17 -4.95 -8.21 -3.30
N GLY A 18 -3.96 -8.84 -2.68
CA GLY A 18 -2.70 -8.17 -2.30
C GLY A 18 -1.98 -7.60 -3.52
N GLU A 19 -1.79 -8.41 -4.57
CA GLU A 19 -1.19 -7.94 -5.83
C GLU A 19 -2.05 -6.85 -6.47
N LEU A 20 -3.38 -7.06 -6.58
CA LEU A 20 -4.27 -6.09 -7.22
C LEU A 20 -4.22 -4.71 -6.53
N LEU A 21 -4.22 -4.66 -5.19
CA LEU A 21 -4.14 -3.41 -4.43
C LEU A 21 -2.75 -2.77 -4.51
N HIS A 22 -1.68 -3.57 -4.55
CA HIS A 22 -0.33 -3.05 -4.79
C HIS A 22 -0.23 -2.36 -6.15
N ARG A 23 -0.75 -2.99 -7.21
CA ARG A 23 -0.81 -2.40 -8.55
C ARG A 23 -1.69 -1.17 -8.61
N TYR A 24 -2.78 -1.18 -7.85
CA TYR A 24 -3.67 -0.04 -7.73
C TYR A 24 -2.97 1.14 -7.04
N LEU A 25 -2.21 0.92 -5.97
CA LEU A 25 -1.40 1.95 -5.31
C LEU A 25 -0.41 2.60 -6.29
N THR A 26 0.40 1.80 -6.99
CA THR A 26 1.36 2.33 -7.97
C THR A 26 0.65 3.07 -9.10
N GLY A 27 -0.46 2.51 -9.60
CA GLY A 27 -1.30 3.15 -10.63
C GLY A 27 -1.88 4.48 -10.18
N LEU A 28 -2.33 4.59 -8.91
CA LEU A 28 -2.87 5.83 -8.35
C LEU A 28 -1.81 6.91 -8.23
N ILE A 29 -0.61 6.58 -7.76
CA ILE A 29 0.49 7.55 -7.68
C ILE A 29 0.82 8.09 -9.07
N LEU A 30 0.88 7.22 -10.08
CA LEU A 30 1.13 7.65 -11.46
C LEU A 30 -0.03 8.48 -12.03
N ALA A 31 -1.28 8.08 -11.76
CA ALA A 31 -2.46 8.84 -12.18
C ALA A 31 -2.49 10.24 -11.54
N LEU A 32 -2.13 10.36 -10.26
CA LEU A 32 -2.00 11.66 -9.59
C LEU A 32 -0.95 12.53 -10.27
N VAL A 33 0.23 11.97 -10.59
CA VAL A 33 1.28 12.71 -11.31
C VAL A 33 0.77 13.26 -12.64
N VAL A 34 0.05 12.43 -13.41
CA VAL A 34 -0.47 12.80 -14.73
C VAL A 34 -1.64 13.79 -14.65
N GLU A 35 -2.56 13.60 -13.69
CA GLU A 35 -3.84 14.31 -13.67
C GLU A 35 -3.81 15.58 -12.81
N VAL A 36 -3.01 15.61 -11.74
CA VAL A 36 -2.95 16.76 -10.81
C VAL A 36 -1.55 17.37 -10.66
N GLY A 37 -0.56 16.82 -11.35
CA GLY A 37 0.81 17.34 -11.38
C GLY A 37 1.68 16.90 -10.20
N ALA A 38 2.99 17.09 -10.36
CA ALA A 38 3.98 16.55 -9.44
C ALA A 38 3.95 17.19 -8.04
N ASP A 39 3.78 18.51 -7.94
CA ASP A 39 3.73 19.22 -6.65
C ASP A 39 2.58 18.73 -5.75
N ARG A 40 1.38 18.60 -6.32
CA ARG A 40 0.21 18.13 -5.57
C ARG A 40 0.32 16.64 -5.26
N SER A 41 0.86 15.85 -6.19
CA SER A 41 1.16 14.44 -5.94
C SER A 41 2.17 14.25 -4.80
N ALA A 42 3.20 15.09 -4.74
CA ALA A 42 4.18 15.09 -3.66
C ALA A 42 3.54 15.42 -2.31
N LYS A 43 2.59 16.37 -2.24
CA LYS A 43 1.83 16.63 -1.01
C LYS A 43 1.03 15.41 -0.56
N ILE A 44 0.28 14.79 -1.47
CA ILE A 44 -0.51 13.58 -1.20
C ILE A 44 0.39 12.45 -0.69
N VAL A 45 1.51 12.17 -1.38
CA VAL A 45 2.44 11.11 -0.97
C VAL A 45 3.08 11.43 0.39
N LYS A 46 3.47 12.68 0.65
CA LYS A 46 3.97 13.08 1.97
C LYS A 46 2.93 12.81 3.06
N SER A 47 1.69 13.21 2.85
CA SER A 47 0.59 13.02 3.82
C SER A 47 0.26 11.55 4.03
N LEU A 48 0.25 10.73 2.98
CA LEU A 48 0.10 9.26 3.07
C LEU A 48 1.16 8.67 4.00
N PHE A 49 2.42 8.95 3.74
CA PHE A 49 3.52 8.40 4.52
C PHE A 49 3.55 8.95 5.95
N ARG A 50 3.15 10.21 6.15
CA ARG A 50 3.02 10.79 7.49
C ARG A 50 1.93 10.09 8.31
N ARG A 51 0.74 9.93 7.72
CA ARG A 51 -0.38 9.24 8.37
C ARG A 51 -0.01 7.80 8.75
N GLN A 52 0.59 7.07 7.81
CA GLN A 52 0.99 5.69 8.05
C GLN A 52 2.11 5.57 9.10
N GLN A 53 3.05 6.53 9.14
CA GLN A 53 4.08 6.58 10.17
C GLN A 53 3.47 6.79 11.56
N GLU A 54 2.56 7.75 11.71
CA GLU A 54 1.89 8.05 12.98
C GLU A 54 1.11 6.83 13.51
N GLU A 55 0.45 6.10 12.62
CA GLU A 55 -0.29 4.87 13.00
C GLU A 55 0.62 3.69 13.35
N ARG A 56 1.80 3.54 12.70
CA ARG A 56 2.53 2.26 12.67
C ARG A 56 3.92 2.28 13.31
N PHE A 57 4.60 3.43 13.33
CA PHE A 57 6.02 3.46 13.68
C PHE A 57 6.29 3.06 15.13
N LEU A 58 5.72 3.77 16.11
CA LEU A 58 5.94 3.45 17.53
C LEU A 58 5.39 2.08 17.94
N PRO A 59 4.14 1.69 17.58
CA PRO A 59 3.65 0.33 17.86
C PRO A 59 4.50 -0.75 17.20
N GLY A 60 5.01 -0.49 15.99
CA GLY A 60 5.85 -1.43 15.26
C GLY A 60 7.24 -1.57 15.88
N LEU A 61 7.85 -0.50 16.39
CA LEU A 61 9.10 -0.57 17.16
C LEU A 61 8.94 -1.48 18.40
N GLN A 62 7.85 -1.30 19.15
CA GLN A 62 7.55 -2.14 20.31
C GLN A 62 7.37 -3.60 19.92
N LYS A 63 6.58 -3.86 18.88
CA LYS A 63 6.33 -5.22 18.38
C LYS A 63 7.58 -5.92 17.89
N LEU A 64 8.53 -5.17 17.33
CA LEU A 64 9.81 -5.69 16.83
C LEU A 64 10.90 -5.73 17.91
N GLY A 65 10.60 -5.31 19.15
CA GLY A 65 11.57 -5.33 20.26
C GLY A 65 12.67 -4.27 20.16
N LEU A 66 12.43 -3.15 19.47
CA LEU A 66 13.45 -2.15 19.14
C LEU A 66 13.53 -0.95 20.11
N VAL A 67 12.71 -0.91 21.16
CA VAL A 67 12.54 0.27 22.04
C VAL A 67 13.80 0.61 22.87
N GLY A 68 14.71 -0.34 23.07
CA GLY A 68 15.96 -0.13 23.83
C GLY A 68 17.21 0.09 22.97
N GLU A 69 17.08 0.08 21.66
CA GLU A 69 18.18 0.28 20.73
C GLU A 69 18.49 1.78 20.56
N PRO A 70 19.73 2.18 20.22
CA PRO A 70 20.02 3.56 19.83
C PRO A 70 19.09 4.02 18.70
N ASP A 71 18.55 5.23 18.78
CA ASP A 71 17.44 5.67 17.91
C ASP A 71 17.76 5.58 16.41
N ALA A 72 19.00 5.89 16.00
CA ALA A 72 19.44 5.77 14.62
C ALA A 72 19.36 4.31 14.15
N VAL A 73 19.89 3.39 14.97
CA VAL A 73 19.88 1.94 14.74
C VAL A 73 18.46 1.39 14.75
N ALA A 74 17.64 1.77 15.74
CA ALA A 74 16.24 1.38 15.86
C ALA A 74 15.43 1.77 14.62
N CYS A 75 15.63 2.99 14.11
CA CYS A 75 14.98 3.47 12.89
C CYS A 75 15.39 2.63 11.67
N ALA A 76 16.69 2.40 11.46
CA ALA A 76 17.18 1.62 10.32
C ALA A 76 16.70 0.15 10.39
N LYS A 77 16.82 -0.48 11.56
CA LYS A 77 16.33 -1.85 11.83
C LYS A 77 14.81 -1.97 11.64
N TYR A 78 14.04 -0.99 12.10
CA TYR A 78 12.59 -0.95 11.87
C TYR A 78 12.27 -1.02 10.38
N HIS A 79 12.92 -0.19 9.57
CA HIS A 79 12.69 -0.16 8.14
C HIS A 79 13.12 -1.45 7.47
N TYR A 80 14.20 -2.09 7.90
CA TYR A 80 14.59 -3.41 7.42
C TYR A 80 13.52 -4.49 7.74
N LEU A 81 13.18 -4.66 9.02
CA LEU A 81 12.29 -5.75 9.48
C LEU A 81 10.84 -5.58 9.02
N SER A 82 10.28 -4.36 9.12
CA SER A 82 8.88 -4.10 8.77
C SER A 82 8.61 -4.25 7.27
N ASN A 83 9.57 -3.87 6.43
CA ASN A 83 9.46 -3.95 4.98
C ASN A 83 9.71 -5.37 4.45
N HIS A 84 10.58 -6.15 5.11
CA HIS A 84 10.79 -7.55 4.77
C HIS A 84 9.48 -8.35 4.85
N LEU A 85 8.63 -8.06 5.85
CA LEU A 85 7.29 -8.66 5.99
C LEU A 85 6.34 -8.31 4.82
N GLY A 86 6.53 -7.16 4.19
CA GLY A 86 5.80 -6.72 3.01
C GLY A 86 6.40 -7.20 1.68
N GLY A 87 7.49 -7.98 1.71
CA GLY A 87 8.20 -8.45 0.51
C GLY A 87 9.07 -7.38 -0.16
N VAL A 88 9.40 -6.31 0.55
CA VAL A 88 10.23 -5.21 0.04
C VAL A 88 11.69 -5.49 0.36
N SER A 89 12.57 -5.38 -0.65
CA SER A 89 14.00 -5.61 -0.48
C SER A 89 14.67 -4.41 0.21
N VAL A 90 15.04 -4.60 1.47
CA VAL A 90 15.70 -3.60 2.29
C VAL A 90 16.90 -4.25 2.97
N VAL A 91 17.97 -3.48 3.14
CA VAL A 91 19.12 -3.84 3.98
C VAL A 91 19.43 -2.67 4.91
N TYR A 92 20.08 -2.95 6.03
CA TYR A 92 20.57 -1.93 6.95
C TYR A 92 22.00 -2.22 7.39
N VAL A 93 22.71 -1.18 7.81
CA VAL A 93 24.04 -1.28 8.42
C VAL A 93 24.11 -0.32 9.60
N ALA A 94 24.39 -0.83 10.80
CA ALA A 94 24.73 0.02 11.94
C ALA A 94 26.21 0.42 11.81
N GLU A 95 26.48 1.71 11.53
CA GLU A 95 27.85 2.23 11.46
C GLU A 95 28.35 2.58 12.88
N SER A 96 27.46 3.13 13.70
CA SER A 96 27.64 3.40 15.14
C SER A 96 26.27 3.49 15.82
N ASP A 97 26.25 3.69 17.14
CA ASP A 97 25.01 3.93 17.89
C ASP A 97 24.27 5.19 17.39
N ASP A 98 25.02 6.22 16.98
CA ASP A 98 24.48 7.48 16.49
C ASP A 98 24.24 7.52 14.98
N LYS A 99 24.63 6.49 14.22
CA LYS A 99 24.52 6.48 12.76
C LYS A 99 24.23 5.09 12.19
N ALA A 100 23.13 4.96 11.46
CA ALA A 100 22.75 3.71 10.81
C ALA A 100 22.15 3.93 9.42
N TRP A 101 22.59 3.12 8.47
CA TRP A 101 22.18 3.15 7.07
C TRP A 101 20.98 2.26 6.81
N VAL A 102 20.17 2.67 5.84
CA VAL A 102 19.10 1.86 5.25
C VAL A 102 19.14 2.01 3.73
N LYS A 103 18.99 0.89 3.03
CA LYS A 103 18.97 0.86 1.57
C LYS A 103 17.82 0.02 1.08
N TYR A 104 16.95 0.65 0.30
CA TYR A 104 15.86 0.02 -0.43
C TYR A 104 16.37 -0.36 -1.83
N LEU A 105 16.60 -1.65 -2.03
CA LEU A 105 17.13 -2.19 -3.26
C LEU A 105 16.04 -2.23 -4.35
N PRO A 106 16.37 -2.09 -5.63
CA PRO A 106 15.46 -2.44 -6.71
C PRO A 106 15.05 -3.92 -6.63
N PRO A 107 13.80 -4.28 -7.01
CA PRO A 107 12.74 -3.39 -7.47
C PRO A 107 12.13 -2.53 -6.35
N ARG A 108 11.80 -1.27 -6.68
CA ARG A 108 11.16 -0.36 -5.73
C ARG A 108 9.67 -0.67 -5.64
N TRP A 109 9.27 -1.35 -4.56
CA TRP A 109 7.91 -1.83 -4.37
C TRP A 109 6.82 -0.78 -4.67
N ILE A 110 6.88 0.41 -4.07
CA ILE A 110 5.84 1.44 -4.29
C ILE A 110 5.78 1.97 -5.74
N PHE A 111 6.89 1.91 -6.48
CA PHE A 111 7.02 2.39 -7.86
C PHE A 111 7.34 1.21 -8.80
N ASP A 112 6.62 0.10 -8.65
CA ASP A 112 7.02 -1.17 -9.27
C ASP A 112 7.03 -1.13 -10.82
N GLY A 113 7.98 -1.88 -11.39
CA GLY A 113 8.11 -2.07 -12.83
C GLY A 113 8.36 -0.77 -13.59
N ALA A 114 7.72 -0.64 -14.76
CA ALA A 114 7.90 0.51 -15.64
C ALA A 114 7.38 1.83 -15.07
N ALA A 115 6.55 1.80 -14.01
CA ALA A 115 6.01 3.02 -13.40
C ALA A 115 7.14 3.92 -12.88
N ILE A 116 8.26 3.34 -12.41
CA ILE A 116 9.40 4.07 -11.89
C ILE A 116 9.95 5.13 -12.85
N ALA A 117 9.86 4.90 -14.16
CA ALA A 117 10.35 5.82 -15.18
C ALA A 117 9.51 7.09 -15.29
N GLY A 118 8.27 7.08 -14.79
CA GLY A 118 7.35 8.20 -14.81
C GLY A 118 7.20 8.92 -13.46
N ILE A 119 7.89 8.48 -12.41
CA ILE A 119 7.78 9.08 -11.08
C ILE A 119 8.74 10.27 -10.93
N PRO A 120 8.25 11.49 -10.68
CA PRO A 120 9.10 12.64 -10.44
C PRO A 120 9.91 12.51 -9.13
N THR A 121 11.11 13.08 -9.12
CA THR A 121 12.02 13.08 -7.98
C THR A 121 11.35 13.59 -6.70
N GLU A 122 10.57 14.66 -6.79
CA GLU A 122 9.84 15.30 -5.69
C GLU A 122 8.82 14.37 -5.03
N VAL A 123 8.21 13.45 -5.79
CA VAL A 123 7.27 12.45 -5.26
C VAL A 123 8.02 11.39 -4.45
N SER A 124 9.19 10.95 -4.92
CA SER A 124 10.06 10.05 -4.14
C SER A 124 10.58 10.74 -2.87
N ARG A 125 10.97 12.02 -2.95
CA ARG A 125 11.42 12.79 -1.78
C ARG A 125 10.29 13.05 -0.79
N ALA A 126 9.06 13.22 -1.25
CA ALA A 126 7.90 13.42 -0.39
C ALA A 126 7.67 12.26 0.60
N MET A 127 7.91 11.02 0.18
CA MET A 127 7.88 9.86 1.06
C MET A 127 8.87 10.01 2.23
N LEU A 128 10.10 10.46 1.95
CA LEU A 128 11.13 10.68 2.98
C LEU A 128 10.73 11.79 3.94
N TRP A 129 10.13 12.86 3.43
CA TRP A 129 9.58 13.95 4.24
C TRP A 129 8.37 13.54 5.08
N GLY A 130 7.54 12.62 4.59
CA GLY A 130 6.38 12.10 5.31
C GLY A 130 6.79 11.15 6.43
N TRP A 131 7.78 10.30 6.17
CA TRP A 131 8.22 9.26 7.10
C TRP A 131 9.55 9.58 7.77
N HIS A 132 10.67 9.32 7.08
CA HIS A 132 12.03 9.32 7.63
C HIS A 132 12.37 10.61 8.42
N ALA A 133 11.97 11.77 7.89
CA ALA A 133 12.23 13.08 8.51
C ALA A 133 11.57 13.28 9.88
N ASN A 134 10.57 12.47 10.25
CA ASN A 134 9.79 12.67 11.47
C ASN A 134 10.04 11.60 12.54
N ASN A 135 10.90 10.61 12.29
CA ASN A 135 11.15 9.53 13.25
C ASN A 135 11.72 10.06 14.58
N GLY A 136 12.71 10.96 14.52
CA GLY A 136 13.30 11.57 15.72
C GLY A 136 12.26 12.29 16.58
N VAL A 137 11.33 13.01 15.95
CA VAL A 137 10.23 13.71 16.66
C VAL A 137 9.33 12.73 17.39
N LEU A 138 8.95 11.61 16.77
CA LEU A 138 8.11 10.59 17.40
C LEU A 138 8.81 9.85 18.54
N LEU A 139 10.14 9.72 18.46
CA LEU A 139 10.97 9.12 19.51
C LEU A 139 11.29 10.09 20.65
N GLY A 140 10.93 11.37 20.53
CA GLY A 140 11.34 12.40 21.49
C GLY A 140 12.82 12.80 21.38
N ASN A 141 13.47 12.45 20.28
CA ASN A 141 14.86 12.78 19.97
C ASN A 141 14.94 13.80 18.82
N PRO A 142 14.94 15.11 19.12
CA PRO A 142 14.95 16.15 18.10
C PRO A 142 16.30 16.29 17.36
N CYS A 143 17.36 15.62 17.84
CA CYS A 143 18.68 15.63 17.21
C CYS A 143 18.82 14.60 16.09
N LEU A 144 17.89 13.63 16.00
CA LEU A 144 17.89 12.60 14.98
C LEU A 144 17.29 13.09 13.66
N GLY A 145 18.05 12.97 12.58
CA GLY A 145 17.59 13.24 11.21
C GLY A 145 17.92 12.12 10.24
N PHE A 146 17.45 12.27 9.00
CA PHE A 146 17.76 11.37 7.90
C PHE A 146 18.51 12.10 6.79
N VAL A 147 19.50 11.44 6.21
CA VAL A 147 20.24 11.92 5.05
C VAL A 147 20.07 10.94 3.91
N CYS A 148 19.47 11.39 2.81
CA CYS A 148 19.34 10.61 1.58
C CYS A 148 20.57 10.79 0.70
N THR A 149 21.16 9.68 0.26
CA THR A 149 22.40 9.65 -0.54
C THR A 149 22.17 9.18 -1.96
N GLY A 150 21.06 8.49 -2.24
CA GLY A 150 20.69 8.09 -3.59
C GLY A 150 19.22 7.71 -3.74
N GLN A 151 18.69 7.79 -4.96
CA GLN A 151 17.29 7.47 -5.29
C GLN A 151 17.17 6.76 -6.64
N THR A 152 16.41 5.66 -6.68
CA THR A 152 16.17 4.91 -7.91
C THR A 152 15.46 5.71 -9.00
N VAL A 153 14.58 6.65 -8.62
CA VAL A 153 13.89 7.53 -9.59
C VAL A 153 14.86 8.51 -10.28
N ASP A 154 16.01 8.78 -9.66
CA ASP A 154 17.11 9.57 -10.22
C ASP A 154 18.15 8.66 -10.91
N ALA A 155 17.75 7.45 -11.31
CA ALA A 155 18.57 6.42 -11.96
C ALA A 155 19.77 5.90 -11.13
N MET A 156 19.68 5.95 -9.80
CA MET A 156 20.68 5.35 -8.89
C MET A 156 20.30 3.91 -8.49
N PRO A 157 21.26 3.05 -8.08
CA PRO A 157 21.02 1.63 -7.78
C PRO A 157 20.36 1.41 -6.40
N GLY A 158 19.27 2.11 -6.12
CA GLY A 158 18.49 2.02 -4.88
C GLY A 158 18.06 3.38 -4.34
N LEU A 159 17.14 3.36 -3.37
CA LEU A 159 16.99 4.48 -2.45
C LEU A 159 17.88 4.19 -1.24
N GLU A 160 18.84 5.06 -0.99
CA GLU A 160 19.86 4.90 0.04
C GLU A 160 19.91 6.14 0.93
N GLY A 161 20.16 5.91 2.21
CA GLY A 161 20.40 6.98 3.17
C GLY A 161 20.70 6.44 4.55
N TYR A 162 20.89 7.35 5.50
CA TYR A 162 21.21 7.01 6.88
C TYR A 162 20.50 7.92 7.87
N TYR A 163 20.17 7.36 9.02
CA TYR A 163 19.85 8.10 10.22
C TYR A 163 21.13 8.54 10.89
N VAL A 164 21.15 9.78 11.38
CA VAL A 164 22.26 10.31 12.16
C VAL A 164 21.74 11.19 13.28
N GLN A 165 22.29 11.02 14.47
CA GLN A 165 22.05 11.88 15.62
C GLN A 165 23.10 13.00 15.64
N GLU A 166 22.63 14.24 15.62
CA GLU A 166 23.49 15.43 15.66
C GLU A 166 23.75 15.89 17.10
N SER A 167 24.73 16.79 17.27
CA SER A 167 25.02 17.40 18.57
C SER A 167 23.95 18.39 19.03
N GLU A 168 23.16 18.95 18.10
CA GLU A 168 22.13 19.95 18.36
C GLU A 168 20.78 19.54 17.76
N PRO A 169 19.66 19.98 18.37
CA PRO A 169 18.33 19.76 17.82
C PRO A 169 18.17 20.27 16.38
N LEU A 170 17.51 19.48 15.54
CA LEU A 170 17.26 19.79 14.13
C LEU A 170 15.99 20.64 13.95
N SER A 171 16.11 21.75 13.23
CA SER A 171 14.95 22.47 12.71
C SER A 171 14.18 21.59 11.71
N PRO A 172 12.87 21.81 11.48
CA PRO A 172 12.06 20.99 10.57
C PRO A 172 12.70 20.76 9.20
N GLU A 173 13.36 21.77 8.64
CA GLU A 173 14.00 21.74 7.32
C GLU A 173 15.32 20.95 7.31
N LYS A 174 15.96 20.79 8.47
CA LYS A 174 17.22 20.05 8.62
C LYS A 174 17.02 18.56 8.94
N ARG A 175 15.79 18.13 9.23
CA ARG A 175 15.46 16.74 9.55
C ARG A 175 15.63 15.78 8.36
N LEU A 176 15.48 16.28 7.14
CA LEU A 176 15.84 15.57 5.91
C LEU A 176 16.87 16.37 5.14
N ARG A 177 17.98 15.73 4.79
CA ARG A 177 19.06 16.32 3.98
C ARG A 177 19.39 15.40 2.81
N PHE A 178 20.03 15.95 1.79
CA PHE A 178 20.47 15.20 0.61
C PHE A 178 21.98 15.36 0.45
N ARG A 179 22.70 14.23 0.34
CA ARG A 179 24.15 14.18 0.17
C ARG A 179 24.54 13.13 -0.85
N PHE A 180 24.32 13.46 -2.12
CA PHE A 180 24.71 12.61 -3.22
C PHE A 180 26.23 12.48 -3.27
N GLY A 181 26.74 11.25 -3.38
CA GLY A 181 28.18 10.95 -3.40
C GLY A 181 28.70 10.27 -2.14
N GLU A 182 27.94 10.31 -1.04
CA GLU A 182 28.16 9.39 0.08
C GLU A 182 27.55 8.01 -0.26
N SER A 183 28.09 6.95 0.30
CA SER A 183 27.64 5.57 0.01
C SER A 183 27.62 4.72 1.26
N CYS A 184 26.62 3.86 1.35
CA CYS A 184 26.48 2.87 2.42
C CYS A 184 27.74 1.98 2.49
N PRO A 185 28.26 1.69 3.70
CA PRO A 185 29.30 0.68 3.87
C PRO A 185 28.91 -0.69 3.29
N PRO A 186 29.88 -1.58 3.01
CA PRO A 186 29.59 -2.93 2.54
C PRO A 186 28.60 -3.64 3.46
N VAL A 187 27.57 -4.24 2.87
CA VAL A 187 26.54 -4.98 3.60
C VAL A 187 26.99 -6.42 3.75
N ASP A 188 27.11 -6.88 4.99
CA ASP A 188 27.28 -8.29 5.30
C ASP A 188 25.91 -8.94 5.48
N VAL A 189 25.49 -9.71 4.46
CA VAL A 189 24.17 -10.32 4.40
C VAL A 189 24.01 -11.42 5.46
N GLU A 190 25.10 -12.09 5.85
CA GLU A 190 25.05 -13.18 6.84
C GLU A 190 24.77 -12.65 8.25
N ASN A 191 25.11 -11.39 8.50
CA ASN A 191 24.90 -10.70 9.78
C ASN A 191 23.57 -9.94 9.85
N LEU A 192 22.76 -9.96 8.77
CA LEU A 192 21.45 -9.34 8.82
C LEU A 192 20.51 -10.18 9.71
N PRO A 193 19.74 -9.54 10.62
CA PRO A 193 18.73 -10.22 11.41
C PRO A 193 17.76 -10.95 10.50
N THR A 194 17.56 -12.23 10.75
CA THR A 194 16.55 -13.03 10.07
C THR A 194 15.29 -13.05 10.92
N LEU A 195 14.13 -12.86 10.28
CA LEU A 195 12.87 -13.23 10.91
C LEU A 195 12.82 -14.76 10.93
N ASP A 196 12.46 -15.35 12.07
CA ASP A 196 12.40 -16.81 12.23
C ASP A 196 11.50 -17.43 11.14
N SER A 197 12.10 -18.18 10.20
CA SER A 197 11.40 -18.63 8.99
C SER A 197 10.32 -19.68 9.26
N ASP A 198 10.48 -20.43 10.35
CA ASP A 198 9.56 -21.49 10.76
C ASP A 198 8.21 -20.93 11.25
N ASP A 199 8.16 -19.65 11.62
CA ASP A 199 6.96 -18.95 12.08
C ASP A 199 6.07 -18.39 10.95
N TRP A 200 6.51 -18.46 9.69
CA TRP A 200 5.83 -17.80 8.56
C TRP A 200 5.46 -18.74 7.40
N PRO A 201 4.45 -19.62 7.55
CA PRO A 201 3.90 -20.40 6.44
C PRO A 201 3.46 -19.53 5.25
N ALA A 202 3.41 -20.10 4.04
CA ALA A 202 3.09 -19.38 2.80
C ALA A 202 1.79 -18.55 2.91
N GLU A 203 0.72 -19.16 3.43
CA GLU A 203 -0.57 -18.50 3.65
C GLU A 203 -0.45 -17.28 4.59
N ARG A 204 0.33 -17.39 5.66
CA ARG A 204 0.58 -16.28 6.60
C ARG A 204 1.35 -15.15 5.91
N ARG A 205 2.30 -15.46 5.03
CA ARG A 205 3.06 -14.48 4.23
C ARG A 205 2.14 -13.78 3.22
N ALA A 206 1.31 -14.49 2.49
CA ALA A 206 0.36 -13.89 1.56
C ALA A 206 -0.64 -12.99 2.29
N LYS A 207 -1.15 -13.42 3.45
CA LYS A 207 -2.01 -12.61 4.32
C LYS A 207 -1.30 -11.34 4.81
N ALA A 208 -0.01 -11.42 5.14
CA ALA A 208 0.79 -10.27 5.55
C ALA A 208 1.03 -9.29 4.40
N ALA A 209 1.48 -9.77 3.23
CA ALA A 209 1.67 -8.96 2.03
C ALA A 209 0.36 -8.27 1.57
N ARG A 210 -0.76 -8.98 1.69
CA ARG A 210 -2.09 -8.43 1.45
C ARG A 210 -2.45 -7.32 2.43
N ASN A 211 -2.25 -7.53 3.73
CA ASN A 211 -2.48 -6.48 4.74
C ASN A 211 -1.62 -5.25 4.47
N TYR A 212 -0.35 -5.46 4.11
CA TYR A 212 0.57 -4.38 3.79
C TYR A 212 0.05 -3.52 2.63
N SER A 213 -0.42 -4.15 1.56
CA SER A 213 -1.02 -3.46 0.40
C SER A 213 -2.34 -2.77 0.76
N MET A 214 -3.20 -3.42 1.56
CA MET A 214 -4.44 -2.84 2.05
C MET A 214 -4.21 -1.60 2.92
N ASP A 215 -3.21 -1.63 3.80
CA ASP A 215 -2.91 -0.53 4.72
C ASP A 215 -2.53 0.75 3.94
N TYR A 216 -1.86 0.61 2.80
CA TYR A 216 -1.59 1.73 1.90
C TYR A 216 -2.85 2.31 1.27
N ILE A 217 -3.74 1.47 0.74
CA ILE A 217 -5.00 1.95 0.15
C ILE A 217 -5.91 2.57 1.20
N ARG A 218 -6.01 1.93 2.39
CA ARG A 218 -6.76 2.45 3.55
C ARG A 218 -6.33 3.87 3.93
N ASN A 219 -5.03 4.14 3.90
CA ASN A 219 -4.50 5.46 4.25
C ASN A 219 -4.46 6.45 3.08
N LEU A 220 -4.32 5.97 1.83
CA LEU A 220 -4.24 6.85 0.67
C LEU A 220 -5.59 7.45 0.30
N VAL A 221 -6.68 6.68 0.39
CA VAL A 221 -8.03 7.14 0.03
C VAL A 221 -8.45 8.41 0.79
N PRO A 222 -8.43 8.45 2.14
CA PRO A 222 -8.75 9.67 2.88
C PRO A 222 -7.82 10.84 2.50
N VAL A 223 -6.52 10.59 2.33
CA VAL A 223 -5.54 11.62 1.98
C VAL A 223 -5.81 12.25 0.61
N ILE A 224 -6.17 11.45 -0.40
CA ILE A 224 -6.55 11.99 -1.72
C ILE A 224 -7.85 12.78 -1.60
N SER A 225 -8.84 12.28 -0.84
CA SER A 225 -10.11 12.96 -0.62
C SER A 225 -9.95 14.29 0.11
N GLU A 226 -9.06 14.38 1.08
CA GLU A 226 -8.76 15.61 1.81
C GLU A 226 -8.06 16.65 0.93
N GLU A 227 -7.02 16.25 0.17
CA GLU A 227 -6.26 17.19 -0.66
C GLU A 227 -7.03 17.64 -1.91
N LEU A 228 -7.83 16.77 -2.53
CA LEU A 228 -8.51 17.04 -3.81
C LEU A 228 -9.99 17.39 -3.66
N GLY A 229 -10.60 17.07 -2.52
CA GLY A 229 -12.04 17.00 -2.35
C GLY A 229 -12.61 15.64 -2.79
N PRO A 230 -13.73 15.20 -2.18
CA PRO A 230 -14.24 13.84 -2.30
C PRO A 230 -14.62 13.44 -3.74
N LEU A 231 -15.28 14.32 -4.50
CA LEU A 231 -15.71 14.03 -5.88
C LEU A 231 -14.53 13.92 -6.87
N ALA A 232 -13.52 14.78 -6.73
CA ALA A 232 -12.33 14.73 -7.58
C ALA A 232 -11.52 13.46 -7.30
N ALA A 233 -11.35 13.13 -6.01
CA ALA A 233 -10.71 11.91 -5.55
C ALA A 233 -11.42 10.65 -6.09
N GLN A 234 -12.75 10.57 -5.94
CA GLN A 234 -13.57 9.49 -6.48
C GLN A 234 -13.31 9.24 -7.97
N GLY A 235 -13.25 10.31 -8.77
CA GLY A 235 -12.99 10.21 -10.20
C GLY A 235 -11.65 9.56 -10.52
N ILE A 236 -10.58 9.98 -9.84
CA ILE A 236 -9.22 9.43 -10.04
C ILE A 236 -9.16 7.98 -9.55
N LEU A 237 -9.70 7.71 -8.35
CA LEU A 237 -9.79 6.37 -7.77
C LEU A 237 -10.48 5.41 -8.74
N ARG A 238 -11.70 5.76 -9.19
CA ARG A 238 -12.50 4.89 -10.05
C ARG A 238 -11.89 4.66 -11.42
N ARG A 239 -11.43 5.71 -12.10
CA ARG A 239 -10.82 5.58 -13.44
C ARG A 239 -9.54 4.75 -13.39
N THR A 240 -8.71 4.98 -12.38
CA THR A 240 -7.47 4.22 -12.19
C THR A 240 -7.76 2.77 -11.82
N GLY A 241 -8.71 2.56 -10.91
CA GLY A 241 -9.17 1.25 -10.50
C GLY A 241 -9.64 0.43 -11.69
N ARG A 242 -10.46 1.01 -12.58
CA ARG A 242 -10.91 0.32 -13.80
C ARG A 242 -9.75 -0.09 -14.70
N LYS A 243 -8.78 0.80 -14.95
CA LYS A 243 -7.60 0.49 -15.77
C LYS A 243 -6.79 -0.67 -15.18
N ILE A 244 -6.51 -0.63 -13.87
CA ILE A 244 -5.73 -1.66 -13.18
C ILE A 244 -6.51 -2.97 -13.11
N GLY A 245 -7.80 -2.92 -12.76
CA GLY A 245 -8.67 -4.09 -12.71
C GLY A 245 -8.70 -4.83 -14.03
N MET A 246 -8.84 -4.11 -15.16
CA MET A 246 -8.79 -4.73 -16.49
C MET A 246 -7.44 -5.39 -16.78
N GLN A 247 -6.32 -4.71 -16.48
CA GLN A 247 -4.97 -5.24 -16.70
C GLN A 247 -4.69 -6.51 -15.89
N TYR A 248 -5.22 -6.59 -14.67
CA TYR A 248 -4.94 -7.69 -13.74
C TYR A 248 -6.06 -8.73 -13.65
N SER A 249 -7.13 -8.59 -14.44
CA SER A 249 -8.27 -9.50 -14.43
C SER A 249 -7.86 -10.97 -14.65
N SER A 250 -6.99 -11.24 -15.63
CA SER A 250 -6.50 -12.60 -15.90
C SER A 250 -5.67 -13.18 -14.76
N VAL A 251 -4.89 -12.35 -14.06
CA VAL A 251 -4.09 -12.77 -12.89
C VAL A 251 -5.00 -13.13 -11.73
N VAL A 252 -5.99 -12.28 -11.46
CA VAL A 252 -7.00 -12.51 -10.41
C VAL A 252 -7.76 -13.81 -10.66
N ARG A 253 -8.31 -14.02 -11.87
CA ARG A 253 -9.02 -15.25 -12.24
C ARG A 253 -8.19 -16.50 -12.03
N ARG A 254 -6.92 -16.49 -12.48
CA ARG A 254 -6.03 -17.64 -12.31
C ARG A 254 -5.77 -17.96 -10.84
N LYS A 255 -5.56 -16.94 -10.00
CA LYS A 255 -5.31 -17.13 -8.57
C LYS A 255 -6.55 -17.57 -7.79
N LEU A 256 -7.73 -17.10 -8.19
CA LEU A 256 -9.00 -17.51 -7.58
C LEU A 256 -9.54 -18.84 -8.14
N GLY A 257 -9.09 -19.27 -9.32
CA GLY A 257 -9.52 -20.50 -9.96
C GLY A 257 -10.95 -20.47 -10.49
N THR A 258 -11.50 -19.29 -10.79
CA THR A 258 -12.87 -19.12 -11.32
C THR A 258 -12.95 -18.05 -12.40
N ASP A 259 -13.88 -18.28 -13.33
CA ASP A 259 -14.27 -17.38 -14.41
C ASP A 259 -15.69 -16.81 -14.22
N SER A 260 -16.36 -17.15 -13.12
CA SER A 260 -17.66 -16.57 -12.76
C SER A 260 -17.46 -15.17 -12.17
N PRO A 261 -18.04 -14.10 -12.76
CA PRO A 261 -17.90 -12.74 -12.23
C PRO A 261 -18.34 -12.61 -10.77
N ALA A 262 -19.42 -13.29 -10.39
CA ALA A 262 -19.94 -13.25 -9.03
C ALA A 262 -18.99 -13.94 -8.04
N GLU A 263 -18.43 -15.10 -8.42
CA GLU A 263 -17.45 -15.82 -7.59
C GLU A 263 -16.11 -15.07 -7.49
N VAL A 264 -15.68 -14.38 -8.56
CA VAL A 264 -14.49 -13.51 -8.51
C VAL A 264 -14.71 -12.38 -7.50
N LEU A 265 -15.86 -11.71 -7.53
CA LEU A 265 -16.16 -10.64 -6.57
C LEU A 265 -16.17 -11.18 -5.13
N VAL A 266 -16.82 -12.32 -4.90
CA VAL A 266 -16.82 -12.99 -3.58
C VAL A 266 -15.39 -13.30 -3.13
N GLY A 267 -14.59 -13.95 -3.97
CA GLY A 267 -13.23 -14.34 -3.63
C GLY A 267 -12.32 -13.15 -3.31
N LEU A 268 -12.46 -12.03 -4.03
CA LEU A 268 -11.73 -10.80 -3.71
C LEU A 268 -12.14 -10.20 -2.36
N LEU A 269 -13.44 -10.12 -2.08
CA LEU A 269 -13.98 -9.54 -0.85
C LEU A 269 -13.68 -10.43 0.37
N GLU A 270 -13.81 -11.75 0.24
CA GLU A 270 -13.42 -12.70 1.31
C GLU A 270 -11.92 -12.64 1.59
N ALA A 271 -11.08 -12.59 0.55
CA ALA A 271 -9.63 -12.47 0.73
C ALA A 271 -9.21 -11.11 1.32
N GLN A 272 -9.98 -10.04 1.05
CA GLN A 272 -9.84 -8.76 1.75
C GLN A 272 -10.10 -8.91 3.26
N GLY A 273 -10.88 -9.93 3.65
CA GLY A 273 -11.23 -10.27 5.03
C GLY A 273 -12.65 -9.88 5.39
N ASP A 274 -13.54 -9.78 4.40
CA ASP A 274 -14.95 -9.46 4.62
C ASP A 274 -15.84 -10.69 4.80
N VAL A 275 -16.96 -10.50 5.50
CA VAL A 275 -18.02 -11.50 5.60
C VAL A 275 -18.96 -11.36 4.41
N VAL A 276 -18.92 -12.34 3.51
CA VAL A 276 -19.59 -12.28 2.21
C VAL A 276 -20.51 -13.49 2.02
N THR A 277 -21.65 -13.28 1.36
CA THR A 277 -22.52 -14.37 0.89
C THR A 277 -23.00 -14.11 -0.53
N LEU A 278 -23.13 -15.17 -1.33
CA LEU A 278 -23.61 -15.12 -2.71
C LEU A 278 -24.98 -15.77 -2.83
N ASP A 279 -25.93 -15.07 -3.46
CA ASP A 279 -27.24 -15.61 -3.85
C ASP A 279 -27.56 -15.21 -5.30
N GLY A 280 -27.45 -16.17 -6.22
CA GLY A 280 -27.61 -15.93 -7.65
C GLY A 280 -26.63 -14.88 -8.18
N ASN A 281 -27.14 -13.68 -8.49
CA ASN A 281 -26.36 -12.55 -8.98
C ASN A 281 -26.15 -11.44 -7.93
N GLN A 282 -26.48 -11.72 -6.67
CA GLN A 282 -26.35 -10.77 -5.57
C GLN A 282 -25.23 -11.20 -4.62
N VAL A 283 -24.30 -10.27 -4.37
CA VAL A 283 -23.23 -10.46 -3.39
C VAL A 283 -23.50 -9.54 -2.21
N THR A 284 -23.74 -10.13 -1.04
CA THR A 284 -23.91 -9.40 0.22
C THR A 284 -22.58 -9.36 0.96
N GLN A 285 -22.10 -8.16 1.26
CA GLN A 285 -20.89 -7.91 2.05
C GLN A 285 -21.30 -7.21 3.36
N ARG A 286 -21.11 -7.87 4.51
CA ARG A 286 -21.57 -7.36 5.83
C ARG A 286 -20.52 -6.53 6.57
N THR A 287 -19.29 -6.50 6.08
CA THR A 287 -18.19 -5.77 6.71
C THR A 287 -17.40 -5.01 5.65
N TRP A 288 -16.62 -4.02 6.07
CA TRP A 288 -15.67 -3.35 5.19
C TRP A 288 -14.26 -3.36 5.78
N ARG A 289 -13.57 -4.48 5.63
CA ARG A 289 -12.27 -4.72 6.26
C ARG A 289 -11.19 -3.75 5.80
N LEU A 290 -11.27 -3.28 4.55
CA LEU A 290 -10.34 -2.31 3.98
C LEU A 290 -10.36 -0.97 4.73
N MET A 291 -11.55 -0.45 5.07
CA MET A 291 -11.72 0.85 5.73
C MET A 291 -11.99 0.76 7.23
N ARG A 292 -11.76 -0.40 7.84
CA ARG A 292 -11.96 -0.61 9.27
C ARG A 292 -11.21 0.43 10.11
N GLY A 293 -11.90 0.99 11.10
CA GLY A 293 -11.37 2.01 12.01
C GLY A 293 -11.37 3.42 11.42
N LEU A 294 -11.89 3.62 10.20
CA LEU A 294 -12.07 4.93 9.56
C LEU A 294 -13.55 5.28 9.35
N GLU A 295 -14.46 4.62 10.07
CA GLU A 295 -15.90 4.76 9.87
C GLU A 295 -16.37 6.21 10.06
N ALA A 296 -15.74 6.97 10.97
CA ALA A 296 -16.06 8.38 11.23
C ALA A 296 -15.55 9.33 10.14
N GLU A 297 -14.53 8.94 9.37
CA GLU A 297 -13.97 9.73 8.26
C GLU A 297 -14.60 9.35 6.90
N SER A 298 -15.25 8.19 6.83
CA SER A 298 -15.73 7.58 5.60
C SER A 298 -16.81 8.41 4.92
N THR A 299 -16.67 8.62 3.62
CA THR A 299 -17.71 9.18 2.75
C THR A 299 -18.09 8.20 1.64
N PRO A 300 -19.32 8.26 1.09
CA PRO A 300 -19.75 7.34 0.02
C PRO A 300 -18.83 7.33 -1.21
N GLU A 301 -18.17 8.46 -1.48
CA GLU A 301 -17.24 8.63 -2.59
C GLU A 301 -16.03 7.69 -2.51
N TRP A 302 -15.65 7.24 -1.31
CA TRP A 302 -14.54 6.30 -1.13
C TRP A 302 -14.86 4.95 -1.75
N MET A 303 -16.02 4.38 -1.41
CA MET A 303 -16.46 3.11 -1.99
C MET A 303 -16.75 3.27 -3.47
N ASP A 304 -17.35 4.38 -3.91
CA ASP A 304 -17.58 4.61 -5.33
C ASP A 304 -16.27 4.67 -6.12
N GLY A 305 -15.23 5.28 -5.53
CA GLY A 305 -13.88 5.29 -6.09
C GLY A 305 -13.27 3.88 -6.17
N ILE A 306 -13.29 3.15 -5.06
CA ILE A 306 -12.69 1.81 -4.96
C ILE A 306 -13.42 0.78 -5.83
N SER A 307 -14.75 0.92 -5.97
CA SER A 307 -15.57 0.01 -6.78
C SER A 307 -15.10 -0.09 -8.23
N GLY A 308 -14.45 0.96 -8.75
CA GLY A 308 -13.83 0.95 -10.08
C GLY A 308 -12.82 -0.18 -10.27
N LEU A 309 -12.11 -0.59 -9.21
CA LEU A 309 -11.18 -1.71 -9.25
C LEU A 309 -11.90 -3.03 -9.54
N TRP A 310 -13.01 -3.27 -8.85
CA TRP A 310 -13.86 -4.45 -9.05
C TRP A 310 -14.51 -4.40 -10.44
N GLU A 311 -15.08 -3.25 -10.83
CA GLU A 311 -15.66 -3.03 -12.16
C GLU A 311 -14.68 -3.39 -13.27
N GLY A 312 -13.42 -2.93 -13.16
CA GLY A 312 -12.39 -3.21 -14.15
C GLY A 312 -12.06 -4.70 -14.27
N VAL A 313 -11.97 -5.42 -13.15
CA VAL A 313 -11.73 -6.87 -13.15
C VAL A 313 -12.88 -7.58 -13.86
N LEU A 314 -14.12 -7.30 -13.44
CA LEU A 314 -15.33 -7.98 -13.92
C LEU A 314 -15.63 -7.69 -15.39
N GLN A 315 -15.34 -6.47 -15.87
CA GLN A 315 -15.60 -6.06 -17.26
C GLN A 315 -14.80 -6.89 -18.29
N VAL A 316 -13.65 -7.44 -17.92
CA VAL A 316 -12.88 -8.35 -18.79
C VAL A 316 -13.44 -9.77 -18.78
N LEU A 317 -14.13 -10.18 -17.71
CA LEU A 317 -14.78 -11.50 -17.63
C LEU A 317 -16.05 -11.53 -18.48
N ASP A 318 -16.90 -10.50 -18.32
CA ASP A 318 -18.14 -10.34 -19.07
C ASP A 318 -18.29 -8.85 -19.41
N PRO A 319 -18.09 -8.44 -20.68
CA PRO A 319 -18.15 -7.03 -21.07
C PRO A 319 -19.57 -6.45 -20.97
N ASP A 320 -20.60 -7.30 -20.89
CA ASP A 320 -21.99 -6.90 -20.75
C ASP A 320 -22.42 -6.82 -19.27
N ILE A 321 -21.52 -7.08 -18.30
CA ILE A 321 -21.87 -7.02 -16.89
C ILE A 321 -21.80 -5.60 -16.33
N ARG A 322 -22.74 -5.30 -15.43
CA ARG A 322 -22.77 -4.09 -14.63
C ARG A 322 -22.76 -4.48 -13.17
N LEU A 323 -21.86 -3.84 -12.43
CA LEU A 323 -21.83 -3.91 -10.98
C LEU A 323 -22.64 -2.72 -10.43
N GLU A 324 -23.69 -3.02 -9.67
CA GLU A 324 -24.53 -2.03 -8.99
C GLU A 324 -24.42 -2.23 -7.49
N LEU A 325 -24.41 -1.14 -6.72
CA LEU A 325 -24.41 -1.17 -5.26
C LEU A 325 -25.72 -0.54 -4.76
N SER A 326 -26.63 -1.35 -4.22
CA SER A 326 -27.99 -0.92 -3.87
C SER A 326 -28.22 -0.66 -2.39
N GLU A 327 -27.42 -1.25 -1.51
CA GLU A 327 -27.39 -0.98 -0.06
C GLU A 327 -25.94 -0.69 0.35
N ARG A 328 -25.74 0.14 1.37
CA ARG A 328 -24.48 0.81 1.67
C ARG A 328 -24.15 0.93 3.15
N LEU A 329 -23.17 0.15 3.63
CA LEU A 329 -22.62 0.31 4.99
C LEU A 329 -22.11 1.73 5.24
N ASP A 330 -21.45 2.33 4.25
CA ASP A 330 -20.89 3.69 4.33
C ASP A 330 -21.95 4.80 4.26
N SER A 331 -23.23 4.44 4.12
CA SER A 331 -24.38 5.35 4.17
C SER A 331 -25.38 4.99 5.29
N GLY A 332 -25.04 4.03 6.14
CA GLY A 332 -25.83 3.65 7.32
C GLY A 332 -26.71 2.40 7.16
N ASP A 333 -26.67 1.71 6.02
CA ASP A 333 -27.34 0.40 5.88
C ASP A 333 -26.57 -0.70 6.63
N GLU A 334 -27.19 -1.87 6.80
CA GLU A 334 -26.58 -3.01 7.52
C GLU A 334 -25.53 -3.79 6.70
N ARG A 335 -25.42 -3.52 5.40
CA ARG A 335 -24.57 -4.26 4.46
C ARG A 335 -24.33 -3.48 3.18
N PHE A 336 -23.28 -3.86 2.45
CA PHE A 336 -23.16 -3.59 1.03
C PHE A 336 -23.89 -4.69 0.24
N LEU A 337 -24.89 -4.31 -0.56
CA LEU A 337 -25.57 -5.23 -1.47
C LEU A 337 -25.17 -4.95 -2.92
N TRP A 338 -24.29 -5.78 -3.44
CA TRP A 338 -23.83 -5.73 -4.82
C TRP A 338 -24.75 -6.56 -5.72
N ARG A 339 -25.15 -6.03 -6.87
CA ARG A 339 -25.90 -6.76 -7.90
C ARG A 339 -25.11 -6.78 -9.19
N LEU A 340 -24.98 -7.97 -9.76
CA LEU A 340 -24.36 -8.18 -11.05
C LEU A 340 -25.47 -8.33 -12.09
N THR A 341 -25.72 -7.28 -12.86
CA THR A 341 -26.77 -7.24 -13.89
C THR A 341 -26.16 -7.24 -15.28
N LYS A 342 -26.89 -7.74 -16.28
CA LYS A 342 -26.47 -7.61 -17.69
C LYS A 342 -27.03 -6.34 -18.28
N TRP A 343 -26.23 -5.63 -19.07
CA TRP A 343 -26.70 -4.52 -19.87
C TRP A 343 -27.79 -4.99 -20.84
N GLY A 344 -28.91 -4.27 -20.85
CA GLY A 344 -29.84 -4.34 -21.98
C GLY A 344 -29.17 -3.68 -23.19
N ARG A 345 -29.16 -4.34 -24.34
CA ARG A 345 -28.74 -3.68 -25.58
C ARG A 345 -29.75 -2.57 -25.90
N PRO A 346 -29.32 -1.35 -26.24
CA PRO A 346 -30.24 -0.33 -26.70
C PRO A 346 -31.06 -0.87 -27.87
N ASN A 347 -32.38 -0.76 -27.80
CA ASN A 347 -33.21 -1.01 -28.99
C ASN A 347 -32.83 0.04 -30.04
N SER A 348 -32.64 -0.38 -31.28
CA SER A 348 -32.50 0.56 -32.41
C SER A 348 -33.78 1.39 -32.47
N TYR A 349 -33.67 2.70 -32.24
CA TYR A 349 -34.75 3.65 -32.47
C TYR A 349 -34.98 3.87 -33.96
#